data_AF-A0A8T7EWN1-F1
#
_entry.id   AF-A0A8T7EWN1-F1
#
_cell.length_a   1.000
_cell.length_b   1.000
_cell.length_c   1.000
_cell.angle_alpha   90.00
_cell.angle_beta   90.00
_cell.angle_gamma   90.00
#
_symmetry.space_group_name_H-M   'P 1'
#
loop_
_entity.id
_entity.type
_entity.pdbx_description
1 polymer ?
#
loop_
_entity_poly.entity_id
_entity_poly.type
_entity_poly.pdbx_seq_one_letter_code
_entity_poly.pdbx_strand_id
1 'polypeptide(L)'
;MIALTAGLTVYVVVTALLRARRAVRTVLAWTVFGGTVLAYLAVSIRGDPFFLLFTRTVSPVQTGAASLQTSIMARDGVLPTLRRWPEVMDEALTLNLIHFTTSPPGQVLAHQALADVFDSPALHGLAAPVSQAWRMYQCHDIDVMWYSRGEIMAAGLFAFLMPLLAALAALPIFGIARDLTGDRMLAARIAGWWALVPAVLMFAPTWNTLYSTLCALAFWLLLRGLRSEQMGWVLGAGLVTALTTFLNFAVLPFLLLAGLFTLGWCALTPRPPLPQGEGENSGQDSGSALTPRPPLPQGEGENSGRDSGSTLTPGPLSLRARGENSGQDSGSTLTPRPPLPQGEGKNSGRDSGSTLTPRPPLPQGGEEQRSGLRFDPHPPGPLSLRARGRTAVEIPTQHSALSTRHSALGTQHSALGTRLSTPGTLRSCAQHGLGWCSGSG
;
A
#
# COMPACT_ATOMS: atom_id res chain seq x y z
N MET A 1 8.27 15.78 26.67
CA MET A 1 9.14 14.85 27.42
C MET A 1 8.39 14.09 28.51
N ILE A 2 8.04 14.70 29.65
CA ILE A 2 7.41 14.02 30.81
C ILE A 2 6.25 13.09 30.41
N ALA A 3 5.31 13.59 29.59
CA ALA A 3 4.16 12.81 29.13
C ALA A 3 4.54 11.55 28.32
N LEU A 4 5.58 11.61 27.46
CA LEU A 4 6.07 10.42 26.77
C LEU A 4 6.74 9.45 27.74
N THR A 5 7.56 9.94 28.67
CA THR A 5 8.21 9.08 29.68
C THR A 5 7.16 8.34 30.51
N ALA A 6 6.14 9.04 31.00
CA ALA A 6 5.02 8.45 31.72
C ALA A 6 4.24 7.44 30.86
N GLY A 7 3.93 7.79 29.61
CA GLY A 7 3.27 6.90 28.65
C GLY A 7 4.08 5.63 28.37
N LEU A 8 5.41 5.74 28.24
CA LEU A 8 6.32 4.61 28.06
C LEU A 8 6.34 3.70 29.29
N THR A 9 6.42 4.26 30.50
CA THR A 9 6.34 3.51 31.75
C THR A 9 5.00 2.78 31.87
N VAL A 10 3.88 3.46 31.62
CA VAL A 10 2.54 2.85 31.62
C VAL A 10 2.45 1.73 30.58
N TYR A 11 2.95 1.96 29.36
CA TYR A 11 2.96 0.96 28.30
C TYR A 11 3.71 -0.31 28.72
N VAL A 12 4.92 -0.18 29.26
CA VAL A 12 5.77 -1.30 29.69
C VAL A 12 5.16 -2.04 30.88
N VAL A 13 4.67 -1.32 31.90
CA VAL A 13 4.08 -1.91 33.11
C VAL A 13 2.79 -2.65 32.77
N VAL A 14 1.86 -2.03 32.03
CA VAL A 14 0.61 -2.70 31.61
C VAL A 14 0.91 -3.90 30.71
N THR A 15 1.88 -3.79 29.80
CA THR A 15 2.33 -4.92 28.97
C THR A 15 2.86 -6.09 29.83
N ALA A 16 3.64 -5.81 30.87
CA ALA A 16 4.14 -6.83 31.79
C ALA A 16 3.00 -7.51 32.57
N LEU A 17 2.06 -6.73 33.11
CA LEU A 17 0.89 -7.24 33.83
C LEU A 17 -0.04 -8.10 32.95
N LEU A 18 -0.30 -7.67 31.70
CA LEU A 18 -1.11 -8.43 30.74
C LEU A 18 -0.42 -9.73 30.29
N ARG A 19 0.92 -9.70 30.13
CA ARG A 19 1.74 -10.90 29.86
C ARG A 19 1.69 -11.89 31.04
N ALA A 20 1.75 -11.41 32.29
CA ALA A 20 1.63 -12.25 33.49
C ALA A 20 0.27 -12.98 33.55
N ARG A 21 -0.83 -12.27 33.20
CA ARG A 21 -2.18 -12.85 33.08
C ARG A 21 -2.39 -13.75 31.85
N ARG A 22 -1.35 -13.97 31.02
CA ARG A 22 -1.37 -14.72 29.76
C ARG A 22 -2.45 -14.29 28.74
N ALA A 23 -2.95 -13.06 28.84
CA ALA A 23 -4.11 -12.59 28.07
C ALA A 23 -3.73 -12.10 26.65
N VAL A 24 -3.40 -13.03 25.74
CA VAL A 24 -2.90 -12.74 24.37
C VAL A 24 -3.70 -11.65 23.64
N ARG A 25 -5.03 -11.77 23.58
CA ARG A 25 -5.89 -10.79 22.88
C ARG A 25 -5.76 -9.38 23.47
N THR A 26 -5.72 -9.29 24.80
CA THR A 26 -5.57 -8.01 25.52
C THR A 26 -4.16 -7.43 25.35
N VAL A 27 -3.11 -8.26 25.30
CA VAL A 27 -1.74 -7.82 24.98
C VAL A 27 -1.69 -7.21 23.57
N LEU A 28 -2.32 -7.83 22.58
CA LEU A 28 -2.35 -7.29 21.20
C LEU A 28 -3.17 -6.01 21.11
N ALA A 29 -4.36 -5.96 21.70
CA ALA A 29 -5.18 -4.75 21.76
C ALA A 29 -4.43 -3.59 22.45
N TRP A 30 -3.75 -3.86 23.57
CA TRP A 30 -2.88 -2.90 24.25
C TRP A 30 -1.66 -2.50 23.41
N THR A 31 -1.10 -3.43 22.63
CA THR A 31 0.02 -3.11 21.73
C THR A 31 -0.38 -2.13 20.65
N VAL A 32 -1.55 -2.33 20.03
CA VAL A 32 -2.08 -1.40 19.01
C VAL A 32 -2.47 -0.07 19.65
N PHE A 33 -3.35 -0.07 20.66
CA PHE A 33 -3.81 1.17 21.31
C PHE A 33 -2.66 1.95 21.96
N GLY A 34 -1.84 1.28 22.77
CA GLY A 34 -0.69 1.87 23.43
C GLY A 34 0.38 2.35 22.45
N GLY A 35 0.62 1.63 21.35
CA GLY A 35 1.50 2.08 20.27
C GLY A 35 0.99 3.35 19.58
N THR A 36 -0.32 3.44 19.31
CA THR A 36 -0.95 4.66 18.78
C THR A 36 -0.78 5.84 19.76
N VAL A 37 -1.06 5.63 21.05
CA VAL A 37 -0.89 6.67 22.08
C VAL A 37 0.58 7.10 22.21
N LEU A 38 1.54 6.16 22.22
CA LEU A 38 2.97 6.47 22.28
C LEU A 38 3.44 7.29 21.06
N ALA A 39 2.92 7.00 19.87
CA ALA A 39 3.21 7.78 18.67
C ALA A 39 2.71 9.23 18.80
N TYR A 40 1.47 9.45 19.28
CA TYR A 40 0.95 10.80 19.56
C TYR A 40 1.80 11.53 20.62
N LEU A 41 2.19 10.84 21.70
CA LEU A 41 3.06 11.39 22.76
C LEU A 41 4.49 11.68 22.27
N ALA A 42 4.98 10.94 21.28
CA ALA A 42 6.29 11.18 20.67
C ALA A 42 6.26 12.42 19.77
N VAL A 43 5.20 12.60 18.97
CA VAL A 43 4.98 13.83 18.20
C VAL A 43 4.79 15.03 19.15
N SER A 44 4.07 14.84 20.26
CA SER A 44 3.81 15.90 21.26
C SER A 44 5.04 16.39 22.04
N ILE A 45 6.24 15.82 21.80
CA ILE A 45 7.49 16.43 22.27
C ILE A 45 7.75 17.76 21.55
N ARG A 46 7.34 17.89 20.28
CA ARG A 46 7.68 19.03 19.41
C ARG A 46 6.61 20.12 19.33
N GLY A 47 5.43 19.94 19.93
CA GLY A 47 4.29 20.85 19.83
C GLY A 47 2.96 20.15 20.03
N ASP A 48 1.85 20.77 19.62
CA ASP A 48 0.55 20.09 19.55
C ASP A 48 0.61 18.93 18.55
N PRO A 49 0.27 17.69 18.95
CA PRO A 49 0.29 16.56 18.02
C PRO A 49 -0.68 16.74 16.86
N PHE A 50 -1.88 17.28 17.03
CA PHE A 50 -2.84 17.36 15.91
C PHE A 50 -2.37 18.32 14.82
N PHE A 51 -1.97 19.54 15.19
CA PHE A 51 -1.28 20.49 14.31
C PHE A 51 -0.08 19.83 13.62
N LEU A 52 0.81 19.17 14.35
CA LEU A 52 2.01 18.55 13.78
C LEU A 52 1.71 17.36 12.85
N LEU A 53 0.73 16.52 13.16
CA LEU A 53 0.32 15.43 12.28
C LEU A 53 -0.23 16.02 10.96
N PHE A 54 -1.16 16.98 11.05
CA PHE A 54 -1.81 17.60 9.90
C PHE A 54 -0.84 18.37 9.00
N THR A 55 -0.07 19.29 9.57
CA THR A 55 0.92 20.12 8.85
C THR A 55 1.94 19.27 8.09
N ARG A 56 2.39 18.14 8.65
CA ARG A 56 3.30 17.23 7.96
C ARG A 56 2.66 16.54 6.75
N THR A 57 1.37 16.26 6.79
CA THR A 57 0.67 15.56 5.70
C THR A 57 0.35 16.47 4.51
N VAL A 58 0.07 17.76 4.74
CA VAL A 58 -0.12 18.77 3.67
C VAL A 58 1.20 19.40 3.20
N SER A 59 2.29 19.23 3.96
CA SER A 59 3.60 19.81 3.65
C SER A 59 4.25 19.17 2.40
N PRO A 60 4.60 19.98 1.37
CA PRO A 60 5.20 19.48 0.13
C PRO A 60 6.53 18.73 0.36
N VAL A 61 7.32 19.17 1.34
CA VAL A 61 8.68 18.67 1.61
C VAL A 61 8.77 17.52 2.63
N GLN A 62 7.64 16.97 3.12
CA GLN A 62 7.65 15.93 4.17
C GLN A 62 6.92 14.65 3.79
N THR A 63 5.75 14.78 3.20
CA THR A 63 5.02 13.67 2.59
C THR A 63 4.82 13.92 1.11
N GLY A 64 4.48 15.15 0.70
CA GLY A 64 4.24 15.57 -0.68
C GLY A 64 2.95 15.01 -1.32
N ALA A 65 2.32 13.98 -0.73
CA ALA A 65 1.23 13.24 -1.37
C ALA A 65 -0.07 14.04 -1.50
N ALA A 66 -0.49 14.74 -0.44
CA ALA A 66 -1.65 15.64 -0.49
C ALA A 66 -1.35 16.89 -1.33
N SER A 67 -0.11 17.39 -1.27
CA SER A 67 0.35 18.54 -2.06
C SER A 67 0.29 18.23 -3.57
N LEU A 68 0.84 17.10 -4.02
CA LEU A 68 0.78 16.69 -5.44
C LEU A 68 -0.65 16.36 -5.89
N GLN A 69 -1.49 15.84 -4.98
CA GLN A 69 -2.91 15.58 -5.27
C GLN A 69 -3.65 16.89 -5.54
N THR A 70 -3.56 17.87 -4.65
CA THR A 70 -4.22 19.17 -4.79
C THR A 70 -3.60 20.09 -5.85
N SER A 71 -2.29 19.98 -6.11
CA SER A 71 -1.59 20.84 -7.08
C SER A 71 -1.65 20.34 -8.52
N ILE A 72 -1.79 19.02 -8.74
CA ILE A 72 -1.85 18.40 -10.07
C ILE A 72 -3.11 17.55 -10.23
N MET A 73 -3.26 16.46 -9.47
CA MET A 73 -4.30 15.44 -9.77
C MET A 73 -5.74 15.96 -9.70
N ALA A 74 -6.04 16.85 -8.76
CA ALA A 74 -7.34 17.51 -8.62
C ALA A 74 -7.63 18.51 -9.74
N ARG A 75 -6.59 19.17 -10.27
CA ARG A 75 -6.70 20.22 -11.29
C ARG A 75 -6.80 19.64 -12.70
N ASP A 76 -5.94 18.66 -13.00
CA ASP A 76 -5.83 18.01 -14.31
C ASP A 76 -6.79 16.81 -14.45
N GLY A 77 -7.33 16.32 -13.32
CA GLY A 77 -8.15 15.13 -13.23
C GLY A 77 -7.34 13.83 -13.17
N VAL A 78 -7.94 12.80 -12.56
CA VAL A 78 -7.31 11.50 -12.30
C VAL A 78 -6.77 10.84 -13.57
N LEU A 79 -7.61 10.63 -14.58
CA LEU A 79 -7.24 9.83 -15.74
C LEU A 79 -6.17 10.51 -16.64
N PRO A 80 -6.22 11.83 -16.92
CA PRO A 80 -5.12 12.53 -17.56
C PRO A 80 -3.81 12.42 -16.77
N THR A 81 -3.84 12.70 -15.47
CA THR A 81 -2.67 12.64 -14.57
C THR A 81 -2.03 11.24 -14.57
N LEU A 82 -2.83 10.17 -14.47
CA LEU A 82 -2.31 8.80 -14.48
C LEU A 82 -1.69 8.39 -15.82
N ARG A 83 -2.22 8.88 -16.95
CA ARG A 83 -1.64 8.60 -18.28
C ARG A 83 -0.27 9.24 -18.46
N ARG A 84 -0.05 10.42 -17.87
CA ARG A 84 1.21 11.17 -17.90
C ARG A 84 2.08 11.00 -16.64
N TRP A 85 1.87 9.94 -15.85
CA TRP A 85 2.53 9.82 -14.53
C TRP A 85 4.08 9.94 -14.54
N PRO A 86 4.83 9.39 -15.52
CA PRO A 86 6.28 9.61 -15.59
C PRO A 86 6.66 11.09 -15.75
N GLU A 87 5.84 11.89 -16.45
CA GLU A 87 6.03 13.33 -16.60
C GLU A 87 5.66 14.07 -15.29
N VAL A 88 4.65 13.59 -14.55
CA VAL A 88 4.31 14.10 -13.21
C VAL A 88 5.44 13.87 -12.20
N MET A 89 6.17 12.76 -12.33
CA MET A 89 7.35 12.49 -11.50
C MET A 89 8.50 13.47 -11.78
N ASP A 90 8.67 13.89 -13.04
CA ASP A 90 9.64 14.93 -13.41
C ASP A 90 9.17 16.33 -12.97
N GLU A 91 7.89 16.66 -13.19
CA GLU A 91 7.24 17.88 -12.71
C GLU A 91 7.36 18.04 -11.18
N ALA A 92 7.22 16.95 -10.43
CA ALA A 92 7.41 16.92 -8.98
C ALA A 92 8.83 17.35 -8.53
N LEU A 93 9.86 17.16 -9.35
CA LEU A 93 11.21 17.68 -9.07
C LEU A 93 11.21 19.21 -9.11
N THR A 94 10.55 19.80 -10.12
CA THR A 94 10.45 21.26 -10.29
C THR A 94 9.63 21.94 -9.19
N LEU A 95 8.60 21.25 -8.69
CA LEU A 95 7.76 21.69 -7.58
C LEU A 95 8.38 21.45 -6.18
N ASN A 96 9.63 20.96 -6.11
CA ASN A 96 10.31 20.57 -4.88
C ASN A 96 9.55 19.50 -4.06
N LEU A 97 8.72 18.68 -4.73
CA LEU A 97 7.99 17.54 -4.18
C LEU A 97 8.87 16.29 -4.24
N ILE A 98 10.06 16.37 -3.63
CA ILE A 98 11.17 15.42 -3.81
C ILE A 98 10.79 13.95 -3.62
N HIS A 99 9.83 13.67 -2.73
CA HIS A 99 9.35 12.32 -2.43
C HIS A 99 8.55 11.66 -3.56
N PHE A 100 8.08 12.44 -4.55
CA PHE A 100 7.31 11.93 -5.70
C PHE A 100 8.11 11.78 -6.99
N THR A 101 9.35 12.27 -7.03
CA THR A 101 10.26 12.08 -8.17
C THR A 101 10.58 10.61 -8.48
N THR A 102 10.40 9.72 -7.50
CA THR A 102 10.61 8.27 -7.63
C THR A 102 9.44 7.45 -7.08
N SER A 103 8.23 8.00 -7.01
CA SER A 103 7.06 7.30 -6.43
C SER A 103 5.95 7.01 -7.46
N PRO A 104 5.29 5.84 -7.37
CA PRO A 104 4.09 5.52 -8.13
C PRO A 104 2.85 6.29 -7.59
N PRO A 105 1.74 6.33 -8.36
CA PRO A 105 0.62 7.22 -8.06
C PRO A 105 -0.26 6.83 -6.87
N GLY A 106 -0.07 5.65 -6.26
CA GLY A 106 -1.06 5.09 -5.33
C GLY A 106 -1.37 5.96 -4.11
N GLN A 107 -0.39 6.68 -3.56
CA GLN A 107 -0.64 7.60 -2.43
C GLN A 107 -1.51 8.79 -2.84
N VAL A 108 -1.23 9.38 -4.00
CA VAL A 108 -1.90 10.57 -4.53
C VAL A 108 -3.31 10.21 -4.97
N LEU A 109 -3.46 9.04 -5.62
CA LEU A 109 -4.76 8.46 -5.96
C LEU A 109 -5.59 8.11 -4.71
N ALA A 110 -4.96 7.64 -3.63
CA ALA A 110 -5.65 7.37 -2.37
C ALA A 110 -6.12 8.65 -1.67
N HIS A 111 -5.37 9.75 -1.74
CA HIS A 111 -5.84 11.07 -1.31
C HIS A 111 -7.02 11.54 -2.17
N GLN A 112 -6.91 11.46 -3.50
CA GLN A 112 -7.99 11.91 -4.40
C GLN A 112 -9.28 11.10 -4.20
N ALA A 113 -9.20 9.77 -4.18
CA ALA A 113 -10.37 8.92 -3.98
C ALA A 113 -11.06 9.17 -2.63
N LEU A 114 -10.29 9.50 -1.59
CA LEU A 114 -10.84 9.87 -0.28
C LEU A 114 -11.45 11.29 -0.30
N ALA A 115 -10.85 12.22 -1.05
CA ALA A 115 -11.40 13.56 -1.25
C ALA A 115 -12.74 13.51 -1.99
N ASP A 116 -12.83 12.80 -3.12
CA ASP A 116 -14.04 12.62 -3.91
C ASP A 116 -15.21 12.08 -3.04
N VAL A 117 -14.92 11.14 -2.13
CA VAL A 117 -15.89 10.61 -1.16
C VAL A 117 -16.43 11.69 -0.22
N PHE A 118 -15.56 12.55 0.33
CA PHE A 118 -15.95 13.58 1.31
C PHE A 118 -16.43 14.91 0.71
N ASP A 119 -16.18 15.15 -0.58
CA ASP A 119 -16.85 16.21 -1.33
C ASP A 119 -18.26 15.83 -1.79
N SER A 120 -18.57 14.52 -1.85
CA SER A 120 -19.91 14.04 -2.21
C SER A 120 -21.03 14.68 -1.36
N PRO A 121 -22.20 15.01 -1.95
CA PRO A 121 -23.30 15.63 -1.22
C PRO A 121 -23.77 14.81 -0.01
N ALA A 122 -23.67 13.48 -0.08
CA ALA A 122 -24.09 12.55 0.97
C ALA A 122 -23.29 12.72 2.28
N LEU A 123 -22.01 13.10 2.20
CA LEU A 123 -21.15 13.29 3.37
C LEU A 123 -20.96 14.76 3.77
N HIS A 124 -21.55 15.72 3.04
CA HIS A 124 -21.42 17.15 3.28
C HIS A 124 -21.65 17.52 4.76
N GLY A 125 -22.76 17.08 5.36
CA GLY A 125 -23.12 17.44 6.73
C GLY A 125 -22.14 16.97 7.81
N LEU A 126 -21.43 15.85 7.56
CA LEU A 126 -20.37 15.34 8.44
C LEU A 126 -19.03 16.04 8.16
N ALA A 127 -18.67 16.16 6.88
CA ALA A 127 -17.35 16.63 6.46
C ALA A 127 -17.18 18.16 6.56
N ALA A 128 -18.25 18.94 6.43
CA ALA A 128 -18.17 20.40 6.48
C ALA A 128 -17.63 20.93 7.83
N PRO A 129 -18.24 20.63 8.99
CA PRO A 129 -17.73 21.13 10.28
C PRO A 129 -16.34 20.58 10.62
N VAL A 130 -16.06 19.31 10.28
CA VAL A 130 -14.76 18.69 10.55
C VAL A 130 -13.66 19.31 9.68
N SER A 131 -13.90 19.48 8.38
CA SER A 131 -12.92 20.15 7.49
C SER A 131 -12.68 21.60 7.90
N GLN A 132 -13.70 22.33 8.37
CA GLN A 132 -13.52 23.71 8.83
C GLN A 132 -12.72 23.77 10.15
N ALA A 133 -12.93 22.83 11.07
CA ALA A 133 -12.10 22.70 12.26
C ALA A 133 -10.64 22.35 11.92
N TRP A 134 -10.41 21.46 10.95
CA TRP A 134 -9.04 21.05 10.55
C TRP A 134 -8.30 22.12 9.75
N ARG A 135 -8.98 22.96 8.96
CA ARG A 135 -8.38 24.15 8.32
C ARG A 135 -7.74 25.10 9.34
N MET A 136 -8.22 25.15 10.58
CA MET A 136 -7.62 25.99 11.63
C MET A 136 -6.17 25.60 11.98
N TYR A 137 -5.73 24.38 11.66
CA TYR A 137 -4.32 23.99 11.81
C TYR A 137 -3.40 24.64 10.77
N GLN A 138 -3.94 25.19 9.67
CA GLN A 138 -3.16 25.78 8.57
C GLN A 138 -3.75 27.10 8.06
N CYS A 139 -4.40 27.87 8.93
CA CYS A 139 -5.06 29.14 8.56
C CYS A 139 -4.13 30.25 8.01
N HIS A 140 -2.81 30.06 8.08
CA HIS A 140 -1.78 30.94 7.54
C HIS A 140 -1.24 30.48 6.17
N ASP A 141 -1.57 29.26 5.75
CA ASP A 141 -1.17 28.68 4.48
C ASP A 141 -2.31 28.87 3.48
N ILE A 142 -2.11 29.77 2.53
CA ILE A 142 -3.15 30.16 1.56
C ILE A 142 -3.53 28.97 0.67
N ASP A 143 -2.55 28.17 0.24
CA ASP A 143 -2.78 27.03 -0.65
C ASP A 143 -3.63 25.95 0.04
N VAL A 144 -3.33 25.63 1.30
CA VAL A 144 -4.13 24.70 2.10
C VAL A 144 -5.54 25.26 2.40
N MET A 145 -5.69 26.58 2.54
CA MET A 145 -7.01 27.20 2.72
C MET A 145 -7.89 27.14 1.47
N TRP A 146 -7.31 27.03 0.27
CA TRP A 146 -8.03 26.78 -0.98
C TRP A 146 -8.48 25.33 -1.19
N TYR A 147 -7.97 24.38 -0.39
CA TYR A 147 -8.35 22.97 -0.53
C TYR A 147 -9.86 22.77 -0.34
N SER A 148 -10.42 21.85 -1.12
CA SER A 148 -11.79 21.41 -1.01
C SER A 148 -12.09 20.83 0.39
N ARG A 149 -13.37 20.61 0.70
CA ARG A 149 -13.77 19.91 1.92
C ARG A 149 -13.20 18.48 1.91
N GLY A 150 -13.32 17.80 0.78
CA GLY A 150 -12.77 16.46 0.56
C GLY A 150 -11.26 16.39 0.78
N GLU A 151 -10.51 17.32 0.21
CA GLU A 151 -9.05 17.36 0.29
C GLU A 151 -8.55 17.57 1.72
N ILE A 152 -9.16 18.48 2.47
CA ILE A 152 -8.87 18.64 3.91
C ILE A 152 -9.23 17.38 4.70
N MET A 153 -10.37 16.74 4.39
CA MET A 153 -10.77 15.49 5.05
C MET A 153 -9.79 14.35 4.75
N ALA A 154 -9.34 14.22 3.50
CA ALA A 154 -8.37 13.21 3.09
C ALA A 154 -7.02 13.42 3.79
N ALA A 155 -6.48 14.65 3.73
CA ALA A 155 -5.23 15.00 4.39
C ALA A 155 -5.30 14.76 5.91
N GLY A 156 -6.37 15.19 6.57
CA GLY A 156 -6.54 15.00 8.01
C GLY A 156 -6.72 13.52 8.40
N LEU A 157 -7.51 12.74 7.67
CA LEU A 157 -7.68 11.32 7.98
C LEU A 157 -6.38 10.54 7.81
N PHE A 158 -5.61 10.79 6.75
CA PHE A 158 -4.28 10.19 6.62
C PHE A 158 -3.34 10.66 7.74
N ALA A 159 -3.33 11.95 8.10
CA ALA A 159 -2.52 12.48 9.20
C ALA A 159 -2.81 11.80 10.55
N PHE A 160 -4.09 11.73 10.93
CA PHE A 160 -4.51 11.30 12.27
C PHE A 160 -4.59 9.77 12.42
N LEU A 161 -4.82 9.03 11.33
CA LEU A 161 -4.89 7.57 11.36
C LEU A 161 -3.54 6.89 11.08
N MET A 162 -2.54 7.55 10.48
CA MET A 162 -1.23 6.92 10.24
C MET A 162 -0.60 6.28 11.51
N PRO A 163 -0.64 6.91 12.70
CA PRO A 163 -0.15 6.28 13.93
C PRO A 163 -0.87 4.98 14.32
N LEU A 164 -2.16 4.87 14.02
CA LEU A 164 -2.95 3.64 14.22
C LEU A 164 -2.59 2.59 13.17
N LEU A 165 -2.52 2.98 11.89
CA LEU A 165 -2.14 2.10 10.78
C LEU A 165 -0.72 1.53 10.94
N ALA A 166 0.20 2.32 11.50
CA ALA A 166 1.53 1.86 11.89
C ALA A 166 1.46 0.86 13.06
N ALA A 167 0.69 1.15 14.11
CA ALA A 167 0.55 0.27 15.27
C ALA A 167 -0.09 -1.09 14.92
N LEU A 168 -0.94 -1.15 13.90
CA LEU A 168 -1.54 -2.40 13.40
C LEU A 168 -0.52 -3.44 12.90
N ALA A 169 0.73 -3.08 12.58
CA ALA A 169 1.76 -4.08 12.21
C ALA A 169 2.04 -5.12 13.31
N ALA A 170 1.70 -4.82 14.57
CA ALA A 170 1.75 -5.79 15.66
C ALA A 170 0.92 -7.05 15.37
N LEU A 171 -0.16 -6.96 14.58
CA LEU A 171 -1.03 -8.09 14.23
C LEU A 171 -0.36 -9.09 13.27
N PRO A 172 0.17 -8.69 12.09
CA PRO A 172 0.94 -9.61 11.25
C PRO A 172 2.26 -10.04 11.89
N ILE A 173 2.95 -9.20 12.67
CA ILE A 173 4.15 -9.62 13.44
C ILE A 173 3.80 -10.74 14.42
N PHE A 174 2.69 -10.62 15.15
CA PHE A 174 2.15 -11.70 15.97
C PHE A 174 1.84 -12.95 15.14
N GLY A 175 1.22 -12.78 13.98
CA GLY A 175 0.90 -13.87 13.05
C GLY A 175 2.14 -14.66 12.61
N ILE A 176 3.17 -13.96 12.13
CA ILE A 176 4.48 -14.52 11.74
C ILE A 176 5.11 -15.27 12.92
N ALA A 177 5.24 -14.61 14.07
CA ALA A 177 5.89 -15.20 15.23
C ALA A 177 5.13 -16.43 15.75
N ARG A 178 3.78 -16.42 15.72
CA ARG A 178 2.94 -17.57 16.08
C ARG A 178 3.15 -18.73 15.10
N ASP A 179 3.15 -18.44 13.80
CA ASP A 179 3.23 -19.46 12.76
C ASP A 179 4.65 -20.06 12.64
N LEU A 180 5.69 -19.36 13.11
CA LEU A 180 7.05 -19.88 13.25
C LEU A 180 7.28 -20.66 14.56
N THR A 181 6.78 -20.17 15.70
CA THR A 181 7.14 -20.71 17.03
C THR A 181 6.10 -21.64 17.67
N GLY A 182 4.85 -21.63 17.20
CA GLY A 182 3.72 -22.32 17.84
C GLY A 182 3.22 -21.69 19.15
N ASP A 183 4.06 -20.92 19.87
CA ASP A 183 3.68 -20.28 21.14
C ASP A 183 3.04 -18.89 20.92
N ARG A 184 1.74 -18.80 21.22
CA ARG A 184 0.96 -17.56 21.17
C ARG A 184 1.44 -16.50 22.17
N MET A 185 2.00 -16.89 23.32
CA MET A 185 2.50 -15.95 24.32
C MET A 185 3.87 -15.39 23.91
N LEU A 186 4.77 -16.22 23.41
CA LEU A 186 6.02 -15.76 22.81
C LEU A 186 5.76 -14.82 21.61
N ALA A 187 4.82 -15.19 20.73
CA ALA A 187 4.40 -14.34 19.62
C ALA A 187 3.85 -12.97 20.09
N ALA A 188 3.03 -12.94 21.15
CA ALA A 188 2.51 -11.70 21.72
C ALA A 188 3.60 -10.86 22.42
N ARG A 189 4.65 -11.51 22.98
CA ARG A 189 5.83 -10.82 23.51
C ARG A 189 6.62 -10.15 22.39
N ILE A 190 6.86 -10.84 21.29
CA ILE A 190 7.56 -10.32 20.10
C ILE A 190 6.78 -9.14 19.51
N ALA A 191 5.48 -9.31 19.24
CA ALA A 191 4.62 -8.24 18.72
C ALA A 191 4.57 -7.00 19.62
N GLY A 192 4.55 -7.18 20.95
CA GLY A 192 4.55 -6.08 21.92
C GLY A 192 5.82 -5.21 21.92
N TRP A 193 6.89 -5.60 21.23
CA TRP A 193 8.06 -4.73 21.03
C TRP A 193 7.88 -3.75 19.86
N TRP A 194 6.93 -3.98 18.95
CA TRP A 194 6.72 -3.13 17.77
C TRP A 194 6.47 -1.66 18.13
N ALA A 195 5.60 -1.42 19.13
CA ALA A 195 5.29 -0.08 19.64
C ALA A 195 6.49 0.64 20.29
N LEU A 196 7.59 -0.06 20.54
CA LEU A 196 8.81 0.46 21.16
C LEU A 196 9.95 0.66 20.16
N VAL A 197 9.74 0.35 18.87
CA VAL A 197 10.73 0.57 17.81
C VAL A 197 10.90 2.09 17.58
N PRO A 198 12.08 2.69 17.84
CA PRO A 198 12.24 4.15 17.80
C PRO A 198 11.92 4.76 16.43
N ALA A 199 12.26 4.07 15.34
CA ALA A 199 11.95 4.51 13.99
C ALA A 199 10.43 4.67 13.75
N VAL A 200 9.62 3.72 14.24
CA VAL A 200 8.15 3.78 14.10
C VAL A 200 7.58 4.99 14.85
N LEU A 201 8.10 5.28 16.04
CA LEU A 201 7.70 6.46 16.83
C LEU A 201 8.18 7.78 16.22
N MET A 202 9.38 7.81 15.62
CA MET A 202 9.94 9.03 14.99
C MET A 202 9.25 9.38 13.67
N PHE A 203 8.88 8.38 12.86
CA PHE A 203 8.25 8.55 11.54
C PHE A 203 6.72 8.44 11.56
N ALA A 204 6.10 8.43 12.75
CA ALA A 204 4.70 8.04 12.96
C ALA A 204 3.57 8.74 12.15
N PRO A 205 3.73 9.93 11.54
CA PRO A 205 2.74 10.51 10.60
C PRO A 205 3.11 10.38 9.12
N THR A 206 4.11 9.58 8.76
CA THR A 206 4.53 9.43 7.36
C THR A 206 4.03 8.11 6.79
N TRP A 207 3.71 8.12 5.50
CA TRP A 207 3.33 6.92 4.73
C TRP A 207 4.35 5.76 4.85
N ASN A 208 5.62 6.08 5.12
CA ASN A 208 6.69 5.11 5.38
C ASN A 208 6.34 4.08 6.46
N THR A 209 5.61 4.49 7.50
CA THR A 209 5.20 3.59 8.60
C THR A 209 4.07 2.63 8.22
N LEU A 210 3.23 2.99 7.25
CA LEU A 210 2.21 2.09 6.70
C LEU A 210 2.85 0.96 5.86
N TYR A 211 3.92 1.24 5.12
CA TYR A 211 4.57 0.21 4.30
C TYR A 211 5.12 -0.94 5.17
N SER A 212 5.63 -0.65 6.37
CA SER A 212 6.05 -1.70 7.30
C SER A 212 4.89 -2.62 7.73
N THR A 213 3.69 -2.05 7.98
CA THR A 213 2.48 -2.82 8.25
C THR A 213 2.09 -3.70 7.07
N LEU A 214 2.12 -3.16 5.85
CA LEU A 214 1.74 -3.89 4.64
C LEU A 214 2.75 -4.97 4.24
N CYS A 215 4.06 -4.71 4.34
CA CYS A 215 5.10 -5.72 4.13
C CYS A 215 5.02 -6.84 5.17
N ALA A 216 4.80 -6.52 6.44
CA ALA A 216 4.58 -7.55 7.47
C ALA A 216 3.32 -8.38 7.17
N LEU A 217 2.22 -7.76 6.73
CA LEU A 217 1.01 -8.46 6.32
C LEU A 217 1.25 -9.37 5.11
N ALA A 218 1.88 -8.86 4.04
CA ALA A 218 2.24 -9.66 2.86
C ALA A 218 3.11 -10.86 3.24
N PHE A 219 4.13 -10.67 4.08
CA PHE A 219 4.99 -11.77 4.54
C PHE A 219 4.24 -12.77 5.42
N TRP A 220 3.34 -12.33 6.29
CA TRP A 220 2.51 -13.22 7.09
C TRP A 220 1.61 -14.10 6.21
N LEU A 221 0.94 -13.50 5.22
CA LEU A 221 0.10 -14.20 4.27
C LEU A 221 0.93 -15.20 3.43
N LEU A 222 2.12 -14.81 2.98
CA LEU A 222 3.04 -15.68 2.23
C LEU A 222 3.48 -16.88 3.07
N LEU A 223 4.01 -16.64 4.26
CA LEU A 223 4.44 -17.69 5.20
C LEU A 223 3.28 -18.65 5.51
N ARG A 224 2.08 -18.11 5.75
CA ARG A 224 0.90 -18.91 6.04
C ARG A 224 0.47 -19.76 4.84
N GLY A 225 0.51 -19.21 3.63
CA GLY A 225 0.23 -19.94 2.39
C GLY A 225 1.22 -21.08 2.15
N LEU A 226 2.52 -20.80 2.29
CA LEU A 226 3.59 -21.80 2.16
C LEU A 226 3.51 -22.91 3.22
N ARG A 227 3.08 -22.60 4.46
CA ARG A 227 2.91 -23.58 5.54
C ARG A 227 1.62 -24.40 5.49
N SER A 228 0.58 -23.90 4.82
CA SER A 228 -0.73 -24.57 4.73
C SER A 228 -1.07 -25.11 3.35
N GLU A 229 -0.15 -24.95 2.40
CA GLU A 229 -0.28 -25.30 0.97
C GLU A 229 -1.54 -24.69 0.30
N GLN A 230 -2.09 -23.63 0.89
CA GLN A 230 -3.31 -22.97 0.45
C GLN A 230 -2.98 -21.75 -0.42
N MET A 231 -3.19 -21.90 -1.73
CA MET A 231 -2.94 -20.87 -2.74
C MET A 231 -3.61 -19.53 -2.44
N GLY A 232 -4.78 -19.53 -1.80
CA GLY A 232 -5.51 -18.30 -1.44
C GLY A 232 -4.70 -17.32 -0.57
N TRP A 233 -3.87 -17.81 0.35
CA TRP A 233 -3.00 -16.95 1.16
C TRP A 233 -1.81 -16.40 0.35
N VAL A 234 -1.28 -17.18 -0.60
CA VAL A 234 -0.21 -16.75 -1.52
C VAL A 234 -0.72 -15.67 -2.48
N LEU A 235 -1.93 -15.84 -3.02
CA LEU A 235 -2.61 -14.80 -3.81
C LEU A 235 -2.89 -13.53 -2.97
N GLY A 236 -3.31 -13.69 -1.71
CA GLY A 236 -3.46 -12.57 -0.78
C GLY A 236 -2.15 -11.83 -0.52
N ALA A 237 -1.04 -12.55 -0.35
CA ALA A 237 0.29 -11.96 -0.22
C ALA A 237 0.71 -11.18 -1.47
N GLY A 238 0.45 -11.75 -2.66
CA GLY A 238 0.67 -11.09 -3.95
C GLY A 238 -0.13 -9.80 -4.09
N LEU A 239 -1.43 -9.82 -3.75
CA LEU A 239 -2.31 -8.65 -3.80
C LEU A 239 -1.84 -7.52 -2.86
N VAL A 240 -1.50 -7.85 -1.60
CA VAL A 240 -0.96 -6.85 -0.65
C VAL A 240 0.38 -6.32 -1.15
N THR A 241 1.25 -7.16 -1.71
CA THR A 241 2.54 -6.72 -2.25
C THR A 241 2.38 -5.81 -3.47
N ALA A 242 1.45 -6.12 -4.38
CA ALA A 242 1.11 -5.28 -5.52
C ALA A 242 0.57 -3.92 -5.09
N LEU A 243 -0.38 -3.88 -4.14
CA LEU A 243 -0.88 -2.65 -3.55
C LEU A 243 0.25 -1.83 -2.89
N THR A 244 1.13 -2.47 -2.12
CA THR A 244 2.23 -1.77 -1.44
C THR A 244 3.22 -1.19 -2.44
N THR A 245 3.55 -1.94 -3.50
CA THR A 245 4.43 -1.47 -4.58
C THR A 245 3.80 -0.34 -5.38
N PHE A 246 2.47 -0.34 -5.55
CA PHE A 246 1.71 0.75 -6.16
C PHE A 246 1.64 2.01 -5.28
N LEU A 247 1.80 1.88 -3.96
CA LEU A 247 1.94 3.01 -3.04
C LEU A 247 3.37 3.59 -3.04
N ASN A 248 4.41 2.75 -3.06
CA ASN A 248 5.82 3.22 -3.04
C ASN A 248 6.82 2.17 -3.54
N PHE A 249 7.79 2.56 -4.38
CA PHE A 249 8.87 1.68 -4.85
C PHE A 249 9.95 1.40 -3.79
N ALA A 250 9.97 2.10 -2.65
CA ALA A 250 10.86 1.81 -1.52
C ALA A 250 10.72 0.38 -0.97
N VAL A 251 9.65 -0.36 -1.33
CA VAL A 251 9.45 -1.77 -0.93
C VAL A 251 10.02 -2.80 -1.91
N LEU A 252 10.71 -2.39 -2.99
CA LEU A 252 11.40 -3.33 -3.89
C LEU A 252 12.39 -4.28 -3.17
N PRO A 253 13.14 -3.88 -2.14
CA PRO A 253 13.97 -4.81 -1.36
C PRO A 253 13.14 -5.89 -0.63
N PHE A 254 11.90 -5.59 -0.23
CA PHE A 254 10.99 -6.57 0.37
C PHE A 254 10.50 -7.61 -0.66
N LEU A 255 10.24 -7.20 -1.90
CA LEU A 255 9.92 -8.11 -3.01
C LEU A 255 11.05 -9.13 -3.23
N LEU A 256 12.31 -8.67 -3.25
CA LEU A 256 13.48 -9.56 -3.34
C LEU A 256 13.55 -10.52 -2.15
N LEU A 257 13.38 -10.03 -0.92
CA LEU A 257 13.38 -10.85 0.29
C LEU A 257 12.28 -11.93 0.25
N ALA A 258 11.05 -11.58 -0.15
CA ALA A 258 9.93 -12.50 -0.25
C ALA A 258 10.16 -13.57 -1.34
N GLY A 259 10.74 -13.17 -2.49
CA GLY A 259 11.12 -14.09 -3.55
C GLY A 259 12.19 -15.09 -3.10
N LEU A 260 13.29 -14.60 -2.51
CA LEU A 260 14.37 -15.44 -1.98
C LEU A 260 13.88 -16.36 -0.85
N PHE A 261 13.01 -15.88 0.05
CA PHE A 261 12.38 -16.70 1.07
C PHE A 261 11.53 -17.83 0.47
N THR A 262 10.76 -17.54 -0.58
CA THR A 262 9.94 -18.53 -1.27
C THR A 262 10.79 -19.59 -1.98
N LEU A 263 11.88 -19.18 -2.65
CA LEU A 263 12.84 -20.09 -3.27
C LEU A 263 13.52 -20.99 -2.23
N GLY A 264 13.99 -20.39 -1.12
CA GLY A 264 14.59 -21.12 0.00
C GLY A 264 13.62 -22.11 0.65
N TRP A 265 12.36 -21.72 0.83
CA TRP A 265 11.30 -22.62 1.31
C TRP A 265 11.15 -23.83 0.37
N CYS A 266 10.90 -23.59 -0.92
CA CYS A 266 10.74 -24.64 -1.93
C CYS A 266 11.95 -25.57 -2.07
N ALA A 267 13.17 -25.07 -1.83
CA ALA A 267 14.39 -25.87 -1.89
C ALA A 267 14.64 -26.72 -0.62
N LEU A 268 14.16 -26.25 0.55
CA LEU A 268 14.43 -26.88 1.85
C LEU A 268 13.28 -27.73 2.39
N THR A 269 12.05 -27.56 1.90
CA THR A 269 10.91 -28.43 2.23
C THR A 269 10.75 -29.51 1.16
N PRO A 270 11.06 -30.80 1.45
CA PRO A 270 10.81 -31.87 0.51
C PRO A 270 9.32 -31.97 0.23
N ARG A 271 8.93 -31.97 -1.04
CA ARG A 271 7.57 -32.38 -1.41
C ARG A 271 7.46 -33.89 -1.15
N PRO A 272 6.33 -34.40 -0.64
CA PRO A 272 6.07 -35.83 -0.68
C PRO A 272 6.21 -36.30 -2.15
N PRO A 273 6.79 -37.48 -2.41
CA PRO A 273 6.85 -37.99 -3.76
C PRO A 273 5.44 -38.04 -4.33
N LEU A 274 5.29 -37.62 -5.59
CA LEU A 274 4.05 -37.83 -6.34
C LEU A 274 3.69 -39.32 -6.21
N PRO A 275 2.39 -39.68 -6.06
CA PRO A 275 1.98 -41.06 -6.15
C PRO A 275 2.55 -41.63 -7.44
N GLN A 276 3.45 -42.62 -7.33
CA GLN A 276 3.83 -43.39 -8.50
C GLN A 276 2.53 -43.99 -9.01
N GLY A 277 2.11 -43.56 -10.20
CA GLY A 277 1.01 -44.22 -10.90
C GLY A 277 1.35 -45.70 -10.95
N GLU A 278 0.42 -46.54 -10.51
CA GLU A 278 0.58 -47.98 -10.56
C GLU A 278 1.01 -48.34 -11.98
N GLY A 279 2.11 -49.08 -12.09
CA GLY A 279 2.78 -49.32 -13.36
C GLY A 279 1.83 -49.92 -14.38
N GLU A 280 2.07 -49.61 -15.66
CA GLU A 280 1.37 -50.22 -16.78
C GLU A 280 1.30 -51.74 -16.58
N ASN A 281 0.08 -52.26 -16.46
CA ASN A 281 -0.17 -53.66 -16.17
C ASN A 281 0.09 -54.48 -17.44
N SER A 282 1.36 -54.75 -17.73
CA SER A 282 1.79 -55.62 -18.81
C SER A 282 1.33 -57.05 -18.52
N GLY A 283 0.33 -57.49 -19.27
CA GLY A 283 -0.32 -58.78 -19.02
C GLY A 283 0.66 -59.95 -19.13
N GLN A 284 0.66 -60.82 -18.12
CA GLN A 284 1.16 -62.18 -18.22
C GLN A 284 0.32 -63.13 -17.36
N ASP A 285 -0.26 -64.13 -18.02
CA ASP A 285 -1.13 -65.14 -17.43
C ASP A 285 -0.37 -66.21 -16.61
N SER A 286 -1.16 -66.94 -15.81
CA SER A 286 -0.90 -68.31 -15.29
C SER A 286 -0.09 -68.47 -14.00
N GLY A 287 -0.72 -69.07 -12.97
CA GLY A 287 -0.02 -69.63 -11.79
C GLY A 287 -0.92 -69.90 -10.58
N SER A 288 -1.50 -71.11 -10.48
CA SER A 288 -2.41 -71.53 -9.39
C SER A 288 -1.77 -71.62 -7.99
N ALA A 289 -2.51 -71.24 -6.93
CA ALA A 289 -2.27 -71.69 -5.54
C ALA A 289 -3.53 -71.64 -4.64
N LEU A 290 -3.58 -72.50 -3.61
CA LEU A 290 -4.76 -72.87 -2.79
C LEU A 290 -4.50 -72.65 -1.27
N THR A 291 -5.48 -72.48 -0.35
CA THR A 291 -6.95 -72.45 -0.54
C THR A 291 -7.70 -71.34 0.24
N PRO A 292 -8.03 -71.42 1.55
CA PRO A 292 -9.40 -71.04 1.92
C PRO A 292 -9.57 -69.96 3.01
N ARG A 293 -10.73 -69.29 2.96
CA ARG A 293 -11.24 -68.38 4.00
C ARG A 293 -12.17 -69.16 4.97
N PRO A 294 -12.14 -68.91 6.30
CA PRO A 294 -13.10 -69.53 7.24
C PRO A 294 -14.52 -68.93 7.12
N PRO A 295 -15.58 -69.66 7.49
CA PRO A 295 -16.97 -69.24 7.32
C PRO A 295 -17.50 -68.36 8.47
N LEU A 296 -18.56 -67.58 8.20
CA LEU A 296 -19.40 -66.97 9.23
C LEU A 296 -20.29 -68.01 9.93
N PRO A 297 -20.58 -67.87 11.23
CA PRO A 297 -21.61 -68.65 11.89
C PRO A 297 -23.00 -68.06 11.61
N GLN A 298 -23.91 -68.92 11.16
CA GLN A 298 -25.35 -68.66 11.08
C GLN A 298 -26.02 -69.45 12.22
N GLY A 299 -26.94 -68.82 12.96
CA GLY A 299 -27.63 -69.43 14.10
C GLY A 299 -29.07 -68.95 14.20
N GLU A 300 -30.01 -69.88 14.07
CA GLU A 300 -31.46 -69.68 14.21
C GLU A 300 -31.91 -70.00 15.65
N GLY A 301 -33.09 -69.55 16.10
CA GLY A 301 -33.61 -69.99 17.41
C GLY A 301 -34.69 -69.12 18.10
N GLU A 302 -35.92 -69.19 17.58
CA GLU A 302 -37.23 -69.18 18.29
C GLU A 302 -37.42 -68.53 19.69
N ASN A 303 -38.07 -67.36 19.69
CA ASN A 303 -39.38 -67.04 20.29
C ASN A 303 -39.88 -67.78 21.59
N SER A 304 -40.10 -67.02 22.68
CA SER A 304 -41.33 -67.11 23.53
C SER A 304 -41.36 -66.07 24.66
N GLY A 305 -42.57 -65.63 25.10
CA GLY A 305 -42.78 -65.09 26.46
C GLY A 305 -43.29 -63.65 26.64
N ARG A 306 -44.61 -63.54 26.84
CA ARG A 306 -45.39 -62.59 27.69
C ARG A 306 -44.63 -61.95 28.90
N ASP A 307 -45.03 -60.82 29.50
CA ASP A 307 -46.25 -59.99 29.42
C ASP A 307 -46.04 -58.59 30.08
N SER A 308 -47.00 -57.67 29.89
CA SER A 308 -47.25 -56.44 30.69
C SER A 308 -46.25 -55.26 30.62
N GLY A 309 -46.69 -54.00 30.39
CA GLY A 309 -48.05 -53.53 30.14
C GLY A 309 -48.18 -52.05 29.72
N SER A 310 -49.40 -51.72 29.27
CA SER A 310 -50.04 -50.39 29.06
C SER A 310 -49.23 -49.10 29.33
N THR A 311 -49.27 -48.12 28.42
CA THR A 311 -50.46 -47.25 28.22
C THR A 311 -50.68 -46.86 26.75
N LEU A 312 -51.94 -46.66 26.35
CA LEU A 312 -52.41 -46.72 24.96
C LEU A 312 -53.37 -45.56 24.58
N THR A 313 -53.07 -44.87 23.46
CA THR A 313 -54.02 -44.32 22.44
C THR A 313 -55.15 -43.33 22.85
N PRO A 314 -56.05 -42.87 21.95
CA PRO A 314 -56.05 -42.77 20.45
C PRO A 314 -56.26 -41.30 19.95
N GLY A 315 -56.17 -40.97 18.65
CA GLY A 315 -57.24 -41.23 17.67
C GLY A 315 -57.36 -40.14 16.57
N PRO A 316 -58.24 -40.31 15.55
CA PRO A 316 -57.77 -40.26 14.14
C PRO A 316 -58.66 -39.47 13.14
N LEU A 317 -58.52 -39.77 11.82
CA LEU A 317 -59.39 -39.51 10.63
C LEU A 317 -58.87 -38.44 9.62
N SER A 318 -59.21 -38.44 8.31
CA SER A 318 -59.26 -39.47 7.23
C SER A 318 -59.68 -38.81 5.87
N LEU A 319 -59.83 -39.60 4.78
CA LEU A 319 -60.36 -39.29 3.41
C LEU A 319 -59.34 -38.71 2.38
N ARG A 320 -59.11 -39.26 1.16
CA ARG A 320 -59.96 -39.72 0.00
C ARG A 320 -60.38 -38.51 -0.89
N ALA A 321 -60.28 -38.48 -2.23
CA ALA A 321 -60.18 -39.49 -3.31
C ALA A 321 -59.27 -38.96 -4.49
N ARG A 322 -58.58 -39.80 -5.28
CA ARG A 322 -58.99 -40.53 -6.54
C ARG A 322 -59.08 -39.66 -7.81
N GLY A 323 -58.38 -40.08 -8.89
CA GLY A 323 -58.54 -39.54 -10.25
C GLY A 323 -57.46 -40.02 -11.23
N GLU A 324 -57.66 -41.18 -11.87
CA GLU A 324 -56.79 -41.73 -12.93
C GLU A 324 -57.23 -41.19 -14.31
N ASN A 325 -56.31 -40.98 -15.27
CA ASN A 325 -55.96 -41.97 -16.32
C ASN A 325 -55.46 -41.37 -17.66
N SER A 326 -54.50 -42.08 -18.29
CA SER A 326 -54.23 -42.29 -19.74
C SER A 326 -54.63 -41.28 -20.84
N GLY A 327 -53.71 -41.02 -21.79
CA GLY A 327 -54.03 -40.51 -23.13
C GLY A 327 -52.80 -40.36 -24.05
N GLN A 328 -52.84 -40.93 -25.26
CA GLN A 328 -51.69 -41.09 -26.18
C GLN A 328 -51.69 -40.13 -27.38
N ASP A 329 -50.48 -39.97 -27.95
CA ASP A 329 -50.14 -39.87 -29.39
C ASP A 329 -50.27 -38.58 -30.24
N SER A 330 -49.18 -38.40 -31.01
CA SER A 330 -49.06 -37.87 -32.39
C SER A 330 -49.07 -36.35 -32.66
N GLY A 331 -48.00 -35.88 -33.35
CA GLY A 331 -47.94 -34.51 -33.90
C GLY A 331 -46.54 -33.98 -34.28
N SER A 332 -45.76 -34.70 -35.10
CA SER A 332 -44.46 -34.21 -35.61
C SER A 332 -44.59 -33.32 -36.85
N THR A 333 -43.88 -32.19 -36.93
CA THR A 333 -43.32 -31.59 -38.18
C THR A 333 -42.28 -30.49 -37.88
N LEU A 334 -41.08 -30.67 -38.47
CA LEU A 334 -40.14 -29.72 -39.12
C LEU A 334 -40.40 -28.19 -38.99
N THR A 335 -39.42 -27.27 -38.94
CA THR A 335 -38.03 -27.27 -39.48
C THR A 335 -37.17 -26.17 -38.79
N PRO A 336 -35.82 -26.24 -38.79
CA PRO A 336 -34.95 -25.21 -38.19
C PRO A 336 -34.29 -24.24 -39.20
N ARG A 337 -34.00 -23.01 -38.74
CA ARG A 337 -33.01 -22.00 -39.23
C ARG A 337 -33.00 -21.57 -40.72
N PRO A 338 -32.57 -20.32 -40.99
CA PRO A 338 -31.38 -20.16 -41.84
C PRO A 338 -30.35 -19.12 -41.32
N PRO A 339 -29.08 -19.15 -41.81
CA PRO A 339 -28.00 -18.25 -41.40
C PRO A 339 -27.36 -17.41 -42.53
N LEU A 340 -26.53 -16.43 -42.14
CA LEU A 340 -25.41 -15.82 -42.91
C LEU A 340 -25.78 -15.06 -44.22
N PRO A 341 -24.88 -14.20 -44.73
CA PRO A 341 -23.84 -14.70 -45.63
C PRO A 341 -22.41 -14.22 -45.29
N GLN A 342 -21.46 -15.10 -45.62
CA GLN A 342 -20.04 -14.82 -45.79
C GLN A 342 -19.70 -15.13 -47.26
N GLY A 343 -18.78 -14.38 -47.87
CA GLY A 343 -18.15 -14.69 -49.16
C GLY A 343 -16.86 -13.89 -49.25
N GLU A 344 -15.66 -14.49 -49.21
CA GLU A 344 -15.02 -15.42 -50.18
C GLU A 344 -14.51 -14.73 -51.47
N GLY A 345 -13.21 -14.86 -51.73
CA GLY A 345 -12.52 -14.27 -52.90
C GLY A 345 -11.00 -14.57 -52.92
N LYS A 346 -10.64 -15.75 -53.46
CA LYS A 346 -9.31 -16.41 -53.39
C LYS A 346 -8.11 -15.69 -54.06
N ASN A 347 -6.93 -15.96 -53.49
CA ASN A 347 -5.60 -16.22 -54.09
C ASN A 347 -5.01 -15.28 -55.20
N SER A 348 -3.80 -14.75 -54.98
CA SER A 348 -2.53 -15.37 -55.42
C SER A 348 -1.32 -14.40 -55.38
N GLY A 349 -0.10 -14.95 -55.29
CA GLY A 349 1.09 -14.42 -55.99
C GLY A 349 1.95 -13.31 -55.35
N ARG A 350 3.17 -13.70 -54.93
CA ARG A 350 4.49 -13.08 -55.15
C ARG A 350 4.80 -11.59 -54.84
N ASP A 351 5.94 -11.46 -54.16
CA ASP A 351 7.10 -10.58 -54.41
C ASP A 351 7.02 -9.03 -54.37
N SER A 352 7.92 -8.49 -53.53
CA SER A 352 8.68 -7.23 -53.69
C SER A 352 8.03 -5.88 -53.42
N GLY A 353 8.77 -5.04 -52.67
CA GLY A 353 8.84 -3.59 -52.94
C GLY A 353 8.42 -2.64 -51.80
N SER A 354 9.43 -2.05 -51.14
CA SER A 354 9.55 -0.60 -50.83
C SER A 354 8.28 0.23 -50.56
N THR A 355 8.21 1.04 -49.49
CA THR A 355 8.96 2.32 -49.42
C THR A 355 8.84 2.98 -48.04
N LEU A 356 9.94 3.57 -47.54
CA LEU A 356 9.98 4.41 -46.33
C LEU A 356 9.57 5.86 -46.66
N THR A 357 8.79 6.52 -45.80
CA THR A 357 8.59 7.98 -45.81
C THR A 357 9.38 8.66 -44.69
N PRO A 358 10.23 9.68 -44.97
CA PRO A 358 11.15 10.26 -44.00
C PRO A 358 10.65 11.55 -43.32
N ARG A 359 11.35 11.93 -42.24
CA ARG A 359 11.23 13.22 -41.52
C ARG A 359 11.53 14.46 -42.40
N PRO A 360 10.96 15.63 -42.10
CA PRO A 360 11.44 16.92 -42.59
C PRO A 360 12.67 17.45 -41.78
N PRO A 361 13.59 18.22 -42.39
CA PRO A 361 14.80 18.74 -41.73
C PRO A 361 14.72 20.22 -41.26
N LEU A 362 15.67 20.63 -40.42
CA LEU A 362 15.97 22.04 -40.09
C LEU A 362 16.79 22.73 -41.20
N PRO A 363 16.78 24.07 -41.29
CA PRO A 363 17.74 24.85 -42.06
C PRO A 363 18.85 25.52 -41.20
N GLN A 364 20.10 25.35 -41.66
CA GLN A 364 21.21 26.32 -41.60
C GLN A 364 21.57 26.60 -43.09
N GLY A 365 22.16 27.70 -43.56
CA GLY A 365 22.67 28.96 -43.01
C GLY A 365 23.47 29.69 -44.12
N GLY A 366 23.80 30.99 -43.96
CA GLY A 366 24.60 31.80 -44.93
C GLY A 366 24.10 33.25 -45.00
N GLU A 367 24.86 34.24 -44.52
CA GLU A 367 25.78 35.13 -45.30
C GLU A 367 25.03 36.19 -46.15
N GLU A 368 25.37 37.49 -46.21
CA GLU A 368 26.50 38.29 -45.73
C GLU A 368 26.06 39.79 -45.63
N GLN A 369 26.65 40.63 -44.76
CA GLN A 369 27.18 42.00 -45.07
C GLN A 369 27.25 43.00 -43.89
N ARG A 370 28.45 43.59 -43.77
CA ARG A 370 28.93 44.75 -43.00
C ARG A 370 27.92 45.87 -42.65
N SER A 371 28.05 46.46 -41.45
CA SER A 371 28.76 47.75 -41.24
C SER A 371 28.63 48.37 -39.84
N GLY A 372 29.76 48.86 -39.29
CA GLY A 372 29.86 49.86 -38.20
C GLY A 372 29.41 49.43 -36.79
N LEU A 373 29.89 50.01 -35.69
CA LEU A 373 31.03 50.87 -35.34
C LEU A 373 30.89 51.17 -33.83
N ARG A 374 32.00 51.23 -33.09
CA ARG A 374 32.13 51.68 -31.67
C ARG A 374 31.57 50.77 -30.55
N PHE A 375 32.50 50.03 -29.94
CA PHE A 375 32.62 50.00 -28.48
C PHE A 375 33.44 51.20 -28.01
N ASP A 376 33.15 51.72 -26.80
CA ASP A 376 34.13 51.86 -25.71
C ASP A 376 33.52 52.58 -24.49
N PRO A 377 33.62 51.97 -23.30
CA PRO A 377 33.66 52.69 -22.03
C PRO A 377 34.90 52.30 -21.19
N HIS A 378 35.76 53.27 -20.90
CA HIS A 378 36.89 53.15 -19.97
C HIS A 378 37.23 54.54 -19.38
N PRO A 379 37.97 54.67 -18.25
CA PRO A 379 38.69 53.62 -17.50
C PRO A 379 38.33 53.56 -15.99
N PRO A 380 38.98 52.65 -15.23
CA PRO A 380 39.65 53.11 -14.01
C PRO A 380 41.10 52.59 -13.84
N GLY A 381 41.95 53.38 -13.18
CA GLY A 381 43.34 53.08 -12.80
C GLY A 381 44.03 54.33 -12.20
N PRO A 382 45.15 54.22 -11.45
CA PRO A 382 46.16 53.17 -11.61
C PRO A 382 46.69 52.45 -10.35
N LEU A 383 47.16 51.24 -10.62
CA LEU A 383 48.19 50.35 -10.04
C LEU A 383 49.15 50.83 -8.93
N SER A 384 49.59 49.85 -8.12
CA SER A 384 50.88 49.84 -7.41
C SER A 384 51.58 48.46 -7.42
N LEU A 385 52.86 48.45 -7.81
CA LEU A 385 53.97 47.53 -7.45
C LEU A 385 53.90 45.98 -7.69
N ARG A 386 54.30 45.58 -8.91
CA ARG A 386 55.55 44.84 -9.26
C ARG A 386 56.07 43.69 -8.34
N ALA A 387 56.13 42.45 -8.87
CA ALA A 387 57.38 41.65 -9.16
C ALA A 387 57.26 40.11 -9.00
N ARG A 388 57.97 39.38 -9.89
CA ARG A 388 58.19 37.91 -9.97
C ARG A 388 56.94 37.04 -10.26
N GLY A 389 56.89 36.16 -11.25
CA GLY A 389 57.84 35.81 -12.31
C GLY A 389 58.26 34.33 -12.28
N ARG A 390 57.60 33.50 -13.10
CA ARG A 390 58.17 32.27 -13.71
C ARG A 390 57.27 31.80 -14.85
N THR A 391 57.90 31.39 -15.95
CA THR A 391 57.29 30.91 -17.19
C THR A 391 57.26 29.39 -17.24
N ALA A 392 56.14 28.81 -17.68
CA ALA A 392 56.10 27.54 -18.42
C ALA A 392 54.80 27.49 -19.23
N VAL A 393 54.91 27.18 -20.52
CA VAL A 393 53.78 26.90 -21.43
C VAL A 393 53.93 25.46 -21.84
N GLU A 394 52.90 24.63 -21.68
CA GLU A 394 52.79 23.40 -22.47
C GLU A 394 51.34 22.89 -22.60
N ILE A 395 51.14 22.24 -23.74
CA ILE A 395 49.91 21.93 -24.48
C ILE A 395 49.02 20.88 -23.76
N PRO A 396 47.67 20.92 -23.89
CA PRO A 396 46.79 19.94 -23.27
C PRO A 396 46.76 18.59 -24.01
N THR A 397 46.91 17.49 -23.28
CA THR A 397 46.57 16.14 -23.76
C THR A 397 45.11 15.82 -23.44
N GLN A 398 44.32 15.48 -24.47
CA GLN A 398 42.99 14.91 -24.27
C GLN A 398 43.11 13.43 -23.87
N HIS A 399 42.44 13.04 -22.80
CA HIS A 399 42.13 11.64 -22.53
C HIS A 399 40.63 11.47 -22.28
N SER A 400 39.95 10.84 -23.25
CA SER A 400 38.61 10.31 -23.07
C SER A 400 38.64 9.18 -22.04
N ALA A 401 37.93 9.36 -20.93
CA ALA A 401 37.72 8.30 -19.94
C ALA A 401 36.22 8.02 -19.80
N LEU A 402 35.82 6.78 -20.11
CA LEU A 402 34.48 6.28 -19.77
C LEU A 402 34.28 6.39 -18.25
N SER A 403 33.31 7.20 -17.82
CA SER A 403 32.92 7.28 -16.41
C SER A 403 31.66 6.44 -16.17
N THR A 404 31.86 5.19 -15.76
CA THR A 404 30.82 4.37 -15.13
C THR A 404 30.48 4.96 -13.76
N ARG A 405 29.44 5.80 -13.69
CA ARG A 405 28.98 6.39 -12.43
C ARG A 405 28.27 5.35 -11.55
N HIS A 406 29.02 4.76 -10.63
CA HIS A 406 28.47 4.36 -9.35
C HIS A 406 28.15 5.62 -8.54
N SER A 407 26.87 5.88 -8.25
CA SER A 407 26.45 6.91 -7.29
C SER A 407 26.01 6.24 -6.00
N ALA A 408 26.83 6.33 -4.96
CA ALA A 408 26.50 5.86 -3.62
C ALA A 408 25.43 6.75 -2.96
N LEU A 409 24.52 6.16 -2.17
CA LEU A 409 23.64 6.93 -1.29
C LEU A 409 24.45 7.59 -0.18
N GLY A 410 24.63 8.90 -0.28
CA GLY A 410 25.15 9.75 0.79
C GLY A 410 24.13 10.83 1.16
N THR A 411 23.26 10.54 2.13
CA THR A 411 22.38 11.57 2.72
C THR A 411 23.23 12.55 3.55
N GLN A 412 23.52 13.72 3.00
CA GLN A 412 24.22 14.77 3.76
C GLN A 412 23.30 15.39 4.81
N HIS A 413 23.70 15.30 6.08
CA HIS A 413 23.11 16.07 7.16
C HIS A 413 23.76 17.46 7.20
N SER A 414 23.01 18.51 6.85
CA SER A 414 23.40 19.88 7.19
C SER A 414 23.04 20.17 8.65
N ALA A 415 24.06 20.21 9.51
CA ALA A 415 23.96 20.68 10.89
C ALA A 415 24.68 22.03 11.03
N LEU A 416 23.92 23.10 11.24
CA LEU A 416 24.33 24.46 11.58
C LEU A 416 23.05 25.20 12.01
N GLY A 417 23.00 26.03 13.06
CA GLY A 417 24.00 26.37 14.07
C GLY A 417 23.39 27.44 14.98
N THR A 418 23.55 27.33 16.29
CA THR A 418 22.89 28.22 17.27
C THR A 418 23.37 29.67 17.17
N ARG A 419 22.44 30.64 17.19
CA ARG A 419 22.67 32.01 17.71
C ARG A 419 21.49 32.46 18.58
N LEU A 420 21.82 33.20 19.64
CA LEU A 420 20.89 33.74 20.65
C LEU A 420 20.45 35.19 20.33
N SER A 421 19.42 35.64 21.08
CA SER A 421 18.96 37.05 21.24
C SER A 421 18.11 37.59 20.07
N THR A 422 16.98 38.29 20.27
CA THR A 422 16.37 38.93 21.46
C THR A 422 14.82 39.04 21.27
N PRO A 423 13.99 39.46 22.26
CA PRO A 423 12.56 39.10 22.31
C PRO A 423 11.61 39.99 21.48
N GLY A 424 10.53 39.39 20.98
CA GLY A 424 9.40 40.05 20.31
C GLY A 424 8.05 39.58 20.86
N THR A 425 7.41 40.47 21.61
CA THR A 425 6.00 40.54 22.06
C THR A 425 5.04 39.40 21.64
N LEU A 426 4.64 38.58 22.61
CA LEU A 426 3.39 37.79 22.54
C LEU A 426 2.17 38.73 22.50
N ARG A 427 1.30 38.59 21.50
CA ARG A 427 -0.11 38.99 21.61
C ARG A 427 -1.00 37.77 21.53
N SER A 428 -1.89 37.68 22.51
CA SER A 428 -2.88 36.61 22.68
C SER A 428 -3.93 36.63 21.57
N CYS A 429 -4.25 35.45 21.02
CA CYS A 429 -5.54 35.17 20.42
C CYS A 429 -6.28 34.16 21.31
N ALA A 430 -6.88 34.68 22.37
CA ALA A 430 -7.83 33.94 23.20
C ALA A 430 -9.15 34.71 23.24
N GLN A 431 -10.23 34.00 22.91
CA GLN A 431 -11.61 34.24 23.33
C GLN A 431 -12.17 35.67 23.20
N HIS A 432 -13.11 35.84 22.26
CA HIS A 432 -14.43 36.34 22.65
C HIS A 432 -15.51 35.72 21.75
N GLY A 433 -16.47 35.04 22.38
CA GLY A 433 -17.70 34.63 21.72
C GLY A 433 -18.82 35.65 21.97
N LEU A 434 -19.87 35.55 21.15
CA LEU A 434 -21.19 36.17 21.33
C LEU A 434 -21.21 37.70 21.45
N GLY A 435 -21.58 38.36 20.35
CA GLY A 435 -21.97 39.76 20.32
C GLY A 435 -22.75 40.08 19.04
N TRP A 436 -24.08 40.16 19.13
CA TRP A 436 -24.88 40.82 18.10
C TRP A 436 -24.45 42.29 17.97
N CYS A 437 -24.36 42.78 16.73
CA CYS A 437 -24.70 44.17 16.42
C CYS A 437 -25.28 44.26 15.01
N SER A 438 -26.57 44.59 14.94
CA SER A 438 -27.16 45.25 13.78
C SER A 438 -26.62 46.69 13.72
N GLY A 439 -26.37 47.24 12.53
CA GLY A 439 -25.86 48.59 12.39
C GLY A 439 -25.57 48.97 10.94
N SER A 440 -26.52 49.69 10.34
CA SER A 440 -26.41 50.31 9.01
C SER A 440 -25.33 51.39 8.93
N GLY A 441 -24.67 51.47 7.77
CA GLY A 441 -23.73 52.53 7.39
C GLY A 441 -23.29 52.36 5.95
#